data_AF-A0AAW6TQA9-F1
#
_entry.id   AF-A0AAW6TQA9-F1
#
_cell.length_a   1.000
_cell.length_b   1.000
_cell.length_c   1.000
_cell.angle_alpha   90.00
_cell.angle_beta   90.00
_cell.angle_gamma   90.00
#
_symmetry.space_group_name_H-M   'P 1'
#
loop_
_entity.id
_entity.type
_entity.pdbx_description
1 polymer ?
#
loop_
_entity_poly.entity_id
_entity_poly.type
_entity_poly.pdbx_seq_one_letter_code
_entity_poly.pdbx_strand_id
1 'polypeptide(L)'
;MDTKLISRIAYSDIFNKSENIKSVINKINTEKAIVLLAIINKYEHKIHKESNSELKFILNEWLLNSDKDLKSKVINSYSKLVEKRDIKNSNEIDLSSINIINRIATLRTIELLVSQSNLDSDGNDYESITLENVFKLYLLVNDELSNRQDKLFQKWLPNIHEKTKEIRFHLYLGLSHIDLTSESISKKLISEVLKFVQFEKWLKRQNIHQDIVNTYLKNLQSNDWYDLFSKVFHLNKIAINNHIVSKEMYPELWVILEYFSSHEETSQEWNELTTIRKKPLYKLKNRDYIIIDFGFLLDKFFSGIYHDLIELSKKSYKNNFHLDYSKNFVEGVLLVNSLKSVFGKSYIQYSENRIKLNIKKGIENLALPDYYIRNGGKIFIFECKNSFLSNVNKINLDCDLIENEIKDKFFESSGKKKAVKQLLNFINLSEDKQYTFFDNLKKHSNLKYYPVLVVTDNTLTSIGFNKLFHEYFQNELSHVKSDLVSRIKPLTIIHINDFLYYNESLKKLDVLIQEYHKYTLNKNAIDSMLSFSTFIDFFKFPGKRKTRRESIDHILKDSLLPL
;
A
#
# COMPACT_ATOMS: atom_id res chain seq x y z
N MET A 1 -6.51 16.83 -12.89
CA MET A 1 -6.59 17.30 -11.51
C MET A 1 -5.16 17.40 -11.06
N ASP A 2 -4.68 18.63 -10.85
CA ASP A 2 -3.31 18.85 -10.39
C ASP A 2 -3.30 18.69 -8.87
N THR A 3 -2.20 18.18 -8.32
CA THR A 3 -2.10 17.90 -6.89
C THR A 3 -2.18 19.20 -6.07
N LYS A 4 -3.16 19.31 -5.16
CA LYS A 4 -3.30 20.45 -4.24
C LYS A 4 -2.53 20.19 -2.94
N LEU A 5 -1.85 21.22 -2.42
CA LEU A 5 -1.24 21.19 -1.08
C LEU A 5 -2.31 21.47 -0.02
N ILE A 6 -2.36 20.62 1.01
CA ILE A 6 -3.29 20.76 2.14
C ILE A 6 -2.49 21.26 3.35
N SER A 7 -2.99 22.31 4.01
CA SER A 7 -2.45 22.77 5.29
C SER A 7 -3.18 22.04 6.41
N ARG A 8 -2.42 21.44 7.32
CA ARG A 8 -2.95 20.78 8.50
C ARG A 8 -2.99 21.78 9.66
N ILE A 9 -4.13 21.89 10.35
CA ILE A 9 -4.20 22.61 11.64
C ILE A 9 -3.88 21.62 12.77
N ALA A 10 -2.98 22.02 13.65
CA ALA A 10 -2.52 21.23 14.78
C ALA A 10 -2.76 21.95 16.13
N TYR A 11 -2.36 21.32 17.23
CA TYR A 11 -2.64 21.85 18.57
C TYR A 11 -1.89 23.17 18.81
N SER A 12 -0.64 23.25 18.35
CA SER A 12 0.18 24.47 18.38
C SER A 12 -0.41 25.67 17.60
N ASP A 13 -1.29 25.44 16.63
CA ASP A 13 -1.96 26.51 15.87
C ASP A 13 -3.17 27.12 16.61
N ILE A 14 -3.73 26.40 17.59
CA ILE A 14 -4.95 26.78 18.32
C ILE A 14 -4.61 27.19 19.76
N PHE A 15 -3.59 26.57 20.36
CA PHE A 15 -3.21 26.74 21.76
C PHE A 15 -1.75 27.19 21.90
N ASN A 16 -1.53 28.19 22.75
CA ASN A 16 -0.19 28.76 22.98
C ASN A 16 0.66 27.98 24.00
N LYS A 17 0.08 26.99 24.70
CA LYS A 17 0.77 26.19 25.73
C LYS A 17 1.03 24.80 25.17
N SER A 18 2.18 24.20 25.47
CA SER A 18 2.39 22.78 25.17
C SER A 18 1.56 21.91 26.12
N GLU A 19 1.04 20.80 25.61
CA GLU A 19 0.34 19.79 26.40
C GLU A 19 0.89 18.40 26.06
N ASN A 20 0.89 17.48 27.01
CA ASN A 20 1.46 16.14 26.84
C ASN A 20 0.37 15.14 26.45
N ILE A 21 0.60 14.37 25.38
CA ILE A 21 -0.31 13.31 24.89
C ILE A 21 -0.79 12.38 26.02
N LYS A 22 0.12 11.88 26.86
CA LYS A 22 -0.22 10.98 27.98
C LYS A 22 -1.19 11.62 28.97
N SER A 23 -1.00 12.91 29.25
CA SER A 23 -1.82 13.64 30.22
C SER A 23 -3.25 13.86 29.73
N VAL A 24 -3.44 13.96 28.41
CA VAL A 24 -4.76 14.13 27.77
C VAL A 24 -5.44 12.77 27.63
N ILE A 25 -4.71 11.75 27.20
CA ILE A 25 -5.21 10.37 27.03
C ILE A 25 -5.85 9.84 28.31
N ASN A 26 -5.25 10.06 29.48
CA ASN A 26 -5.77 9.58 30.77
C ASN A 26 -7.12 10.21 31.17
N LYS A 27 -7.56 11.26 30.46
CA LYS A 27 -8.83 11.96 30.68
C LYS A 27 -9.88 11.63 29.61
N ILE A 28 -9.64 10.58 28.81
CA ILE A 28 -10.50 10.16 27.70
C ILE A 28 -11.18 8.83 28.05
N ASN A 29 -12.49 8.74 27.80
CA ASN A 29 -13.18 7.45 27.76
C ASN A 29 -12.82 6.77 26.43
N THR A 30 -11.92 5.79 26.50
CA THR A 30 -11.35 5.11 25.33
C THR A 30 -12.41 4.50 24.42
N GLU A 31 -13.43 3.82 24.97
CA GLU A 31 -14.44 3.16 24.15
C GLU A 31 -15.25 4.17 23.33
N LYS A 32 -15.78 5.21 23.99
CA LYS A 32 -16.53 6.28 23.30
C LYS A 32 -15.68 6.98 22.25
N ALA A 33 -14.40 7.22 22.54
CA ALA A 33 -13.47 7.83 21.60
C ALA A 33 -13.20 6.94 20.38
N ILE A 34 -12.95 5.64 20.57
CA ILE A 34 -12.73 4.70 19.47
C ILE A 34 -13.97 4.56 18.60
N VAL A 35 -15.19 4.51 19.17
CA VAL A 35 -16.44 4.51 18.40
C VAL A 35 -16.53 5.72 17.49
N LEU A 36 -16.34 6.93 18.04
CA LEU A 36 -16.36 8.18 17.27
C LEU A 36 -15.32 8.16 16.15
N LEU A 37 -14.07 7.82 16.46
CA LEU A 37 -12.97 7.85 15.50
C LEU A 37 -13.12 6.79 14.40
N ALA A 38 -13.67 5.61 14.70
CA ALA A 38 -13.99 4.61 13.70
C ALA A 38 -15.08 5.10 12.72
N ILE A 39 -16.09 5.81 13.22
CA ILE A 39 -17.13 6.45 12.39
C ILE A 39 -16.51 7.55 11.52
N ILE A 40 -15.66 8.42 12.09
CA ILE A 40 -14.93 9.44 11.33
C ILE A 40 -14.08 8.80 10.23
N ASN A 41 -13.32 7.74 10.54
CA ASN A 41 -12.49 7.03 9.56
C ASN A 41 -13.32 6.45 8.40
N LYS A 42 -14.49 5.86 8.70
CA LYS A 42 -15.39 5.30 7.67
C LYS A 42 -16.02 6.38 6.77
N TYR A 43 -16.34 7.55 7.34
CA TYR A 43 -17.09 8.61 6.65
C TYR A 43 -16.28 9.87 6.35
N GLU A 44 -14.95 9.83 6.43
CA GLU A 44 -14.05 10.95 6.13
C GLU A 44 -14.33 11.60 4.77
N HIS A 45 -14.60 10.80 3.73
CA HIS A 45 -14.96 11.30 2.40
C HIS A 45 -16.25 12.16 2.39
N LYS A 46 -17.17 11.96 3.35
CA LYS A 46 -18.36 12.80 3.50
C LYS A 46 -18.03 14.11 4.24
N ILE A 47 -17.07 14.06 5.17
CA ILE A 47 -16.58 15.23 5.93
C ILE A 47 -15.90 16.23 5.00
N HIS A 48 -15.22 15.78 3.95
CA HIS A 48 -14.56 16.65 2.96
C HIS A 48 -15.36 16.87 1.66
N LYS A 49 -16.66 16.58 1.66
CA LYS A 49 -17.50 16.68 0.45
C LYS A 49 -17.65 18.13 -0.04
N GLU A 50 -17.78 19.07 0.88
CA GLU A 50 -17.94 20.50 0.61
C GLU A 50 -16.78 21.27 1.24
N SER A 51 -16.44 22.47 0.75
CA SER A 51 -15.30 23.23 1.27
C SER A 51 -15.40 23.48 2.77
N ASN A 52 -16.59 23.77 3.29
CA ASN A 52 -16.82 24.08 4.71
C ASN A 52 -17.40 22.93 5.54
N SER A 53 -17.59 21.73 4.97
CA SER A 53 -18.28 20.63 5.68
C SER A 53 -17.49 20.13 6.88
N GLU A 54 -16.16 20.14 6.80
CA GLU A 54 -15.31 19.75 7.93
C GLU A 54 -15.45 20.70 9.12
N LEU A 55 -15.33 22.00 8.89
CA LEU A 55 -15.47 23.01 9.93
C LEU A 55 -16.87 22.94 10.58
N LYS A 56 -17.92 22.76 9.77
CA LYS A 56 -19.30 22.55 10.26
C LYS A 56 -19.39 21.31 11.14
N PHE A 57 -18.83 20.18 10.70
CA PHE A 57 -18.80 18.94 11.49
C PHE A 57 -18.09 19.14 12.83
N ILE A 58 -16.92 19.78 12.84
CA ILE A 58 -16.16 20.03 14.07
C ILE A 58 -16.97 20.90 15.03
N LEU A 59 -17.58 21.99 14.56
CA LEU A 59 -18.26 22.96 15.44
C LEU A 59 -19.63 22.47 15.94
N ASN A 60 -20.36 21.74 15.10
CA ASN A 60 -21.76 21.38 15.34
C ASN A 60 -21.95 19.92 15.79
N GLU A 61 -21.03 19.02 15.47
CA GLU A 61 -21.13 17.60 15.85
C GLU A 61 -20.06 17.24 16.90
N TRP A 62 -18.79 17.49 16.61
CA TRP A 62 -17.70 17.08 17.52
C TRP A 62 -17.64 17.95 18.79
N LEU A 63 -17.65 19.27 18.64
CA LEU A 63 -17.53 20.23 19.72
C LEU A 63 -18.87 20.83 20.14
N LEU A 64 -20.00 20.15 19.87
CA LEU A 64 -21.35 20.67 20.11
C LEU A 64 -21.49 21.32 21.50
N ASN A 65 -21.04 20.61 22.54
CA ASN A 65 -21.15 21.02 23.95
C ASN A 65 -19.92 21.77 24.50
N SER A 66 -18.93 22.08 23.67
CA SER A 66 -17.73 22.81 24.09
C SER A 66 -17.95 24.32 24.20
N ASP A 67 -17.10 24.99 24.99
CA ASP A 67 -17.17 26.43 25.21
C ASP A 67 -16.99 27.25 23.92
N LYS A 68 -17.62 28.43 23.88
CA LYS A 68 -17.56 29.38 22.77
C LYS A 68 -16.14 29.88 22.51
N ASP A 69 -15.30 29.98 23.54
CA ASP A 69 -13.88 30.38 23.39
C ASP A 69 -13.12 29.37 22.51
N LEU A 70 -13.26 28.06 22.79
CA LEU A 70 -12.62 27.01 22.00
C LEU A 70 -13.09 27.03 20.55
N LYS A 71 -14.41 27.11 20.31
CA LYS A 71 -14.97 27.21 18.96
C LYS A 71 -14.43 28.43 18.20
N SER A 72 -14.31 29.57 18.89
CA SER A 72 -13.76 30.80 18.31
C SER A 72 -12.28 30.65 17.95
N LYS A 73 -11.48 29.96 18.78
CA LYS A 73 -10.08 29.66 18.46
C LYS A 73 -9.94 28.81 17.20
N VAL A 74 -10.76 27.76 17.05
CA VAL A 74 -10.77 26.92 15.83
C VAL A 74 -11.08 27.77 14.59
N ILE A 75 -12.14 28.59 14.64
CA ILE A 75 -12.52 29.48 13.52
C ILE A 75 -11.38 30.46 13.18
N ASN A 76 -10.75 31.04 14.21
CA ASN A 76 -9.62 31.97 14.02
C ASN A 76 -8.43 31.28 13.35
N SER A 77 -8.12 30.01 13.67
CA SER A 77 -7.03 29.27 13.04
C SER A 77 -7.31 28.96 11.57
N TYR A 78 -8.56 28.61 11.21
CA TYR A 78 -8.97 28.52 9.79
C TYR A 78 -8.82 29.87 9.08
N SER A 79 -9.32 30.95 9.68
CA SER A 79 -9.30 32.30 9.09
C SER A 79 -7.87 32.78 8.81
N LYS A 80 -6.95 32.60 9.77
CA LYS A 80 -5.52 32.95 9.61
C LYS A 80 -4.86 32.22 8.43
N LEU A 81 -5.21 30.95 8.19
CA LEU A 81 -4.64 30.16 7.10
C LEU A 81 -5.23 30.54 5.74
N VAL A 82 -6.50 30.94 5.70
CA VAL A 82 -7.14 31.52 4.50
C VAL A 82 -6.47 32.85 4.15
N GLU A 83 -6.34 33.77 5.12
CA GLU A 83 -5.72 35.09 4.91
C GLU A 83 -4.28 34.99 4.37
N LYS A 84 -3.50 34.03 4.86
CA LYS A 84 -2.14 33.75 4.36
C LYS A 84 -2.11 33.31 2.89
N ARG A 85 -3.22 32.76 2.37
CA ARG A 85 -3.34 32.22 1.00
C ARG A 85 -4.01 33.19 0.04
N ASP A 86 -4.99 33.98 0.50
CA ASP A 86 -5.79 34.91 -0.29
C ASP A 86 -5.05 36.17 -0.77
N ILE A 87 -3.74 36.26 -0.55
CA ILE A 87 -2.90 37.32 -1.17
C ILE A 87 -2.90 37.21 -2.72
N LYS A 88 -3.41 36.12 -3.30
CA LYS A 88 -3.57 35.96 -4.77
C LYS A 88 -4.90 35.32 -5.18
N ASN A 89 -5.90 36.16 -5.46
CA ASN A 89 -7.04 35.95 -6.38
C ASN A 89 -8.04 34.80 -6.10
N SER A 90 -9.12 35.08 -5.34
CA SER A 90 -10.51 34.67 -5.65
C SER A 90 -11.51 35.26 -4.64
N ASN A 91 -12.72 35.65 -5.09
CA ASN A 91 -13.81 36.15 -4.22
C ASN A 91 -14.53 35.04 -3.41
N GLU A 92 -14.08 33.79 -3.47
CA GLU A 92 -14.64 32.65 -2.73
C GLU A 92 -13.60 32.04 -1.79
N ILE A 93 -13.97 31.88 -0.52
CA ILE A 93 -13.12 31.26 0.51
C ILE A 93 -13.10 29.74 0.28
N ASP A 94 -12.00 29.22 -0.29
CA ASP A 94 -11.80 27.77 -0.47
C ASP A 94 -11.14 27.12 0.76
N LEU A 95 -11.98 26.64 1.68
CA LEU A 95 -11.55 25.88 2.85
C LEU A 95 -11.10 24.43 2.54
N SER A 96 -11.30 23.91 1.32
CA SER A 96 -10.97 22.50 0.98
C SER A 96 -9.47 22.18 1.03
N SER A 97 -8.65 23.21 1.22
CA SER A 97 -7.21 23.14 1.28
C SER A 97 -6.67 23.22 2.72
N ILE A 98 -7.54 23.30 3.73
CA ILE A 98 -7.21 23.37 5.16
C ILE A 98 -7.97 22.27 5.89
N ASN A 99 -7.24 21.34 6.50
CA ASN A 99 -7.84 20.19 7.18
C ASN A 99 -7.32 20.04 8.62
N ILE A 100 -8.18 19.62 9.52
CA ILE A 100 -7.82 19.04 10.82
C ILE A 100 -7.89 17.52 10.68
N ILE A 101 -9.05 17.03 10.25
CA ILE A 101 -9.40 15.62 10.08
C ILE A 101 -8.68 15.07 8.86
N ASN A 102 -7.95 13.98 9.09
CA ASN A 102 -7.32 13.20 8.04
C ASN A 102 -7.14 11.75 8.52
N ARG A 103 -7.21 10.80 7.59
CA ARG A 103 -7.09 9.37 7.86
C ARG A 103 -5.95 8.98 8.81
N ILE A 104 -4.76 9.54 8.60
CA ILE A 104 -3.57 9.13 9.35
C ILE A 104 -3.66 9.57 10.81
N ALA A 105 -4.08 10.82 11.04
CA ALA A 105 -4.31 11.32 12.39
C ALA A 105 -5.42 10.54 13.10
N THR A 106 -6.50 10.18 12.39
CA THR A 106 -7.58 9.35 12.95
C THR A 106 -7.07 7.99 13.39
N LEU A 107 -6.37 7.26 12.52
CA LEU A 107 -5.85 5.94 12.81
C LEU A 107 -4.76 5.97 13.90
N ARG A 108 -3.90 6.98 13.89
CA ARG A 108 -2.90 7.18 14.95
C ARG A 108 -3.54 7.48 16.31
N THR A 109 -4.58 8.30 16.32
CA THR A 109 -5.33 8.58 17.57
C THR A 109 -5.96 7.29 18.11
N ILE A 110 -6.54 6.46 17.24
CA ILE A 110 -7.06 5.14 17.65
C ILE A 110 -5.95 4.25 18.20
N GLU A 111 -4.80 4.18 17.54
CA GLU A 111 -3.66 3.38 18.01
C GLU A 111 -3.20 3.79 19.42
N LEU A 112 -3.07 5.09 19.69
CA LEU A 112 -2.71 5.59 21.03
C LEU A 112 -3.73 5.19 22.10
N LEU A 113 -5.02 5.28 21.78
CA LEU A 113 -6.11 4.89 22.67
C LEU A 113 -6.14 3.38 22.93
N VAL A 114 -5.92 2.57 21.90
CA VAL A 114 -5.81 1.10 22.02
C VAL A 114 -4.64 0.73 22.93
N SER A 115 -3.45 1.29 22.69
CA SER A 115 -2.28 1.04 23.55
C SER A 115 -2.53 1.47 25.00
N GLN A 116 -3.26 2.57 25.23
CA GLN A 116 -3.63 2.99 26.59
C GLN A 116 -4.59 2.01 27.27
N SER A 117 -5.59 1.49 26.55
CA SER A 117 -6.56 0.56 27.15
C SER A 117 -5.93 -0.74 27.65
N ASN A 118 -4.74 -1.08 27.15
CA ASN A 118 -3.95 -2.20 27.64
C ASN A 118 -3.14 -1.87 28.91
N LEU A 119 -3.01 -0.59 29.26
CA LEU A 119 -2.29 -0.11 30.45
C LEU A 119 -3.23 0.15 31.63
N ASP A 120 -4.40 0.74 31.40
CA ASP A 120 -5.35 1.13 32.46
C ASP A 120 -6.60 0.25 32.44
N SER A 121 -6.79 -0.55 33.51
CA SER A 121 -7.95 -1.44 33.67
C SER A 121 -9.21 -0.77 34.27
N ASP A 122 -9.10 0.45 34.80
CA ASP A 122 -10.21 1.14 35.49
C ASP A 122 -10.58 2.47 34.81
N GLY A 123 -11.82 2.54 34.30
CA GLY A 123 -12.34 3.68 33.56
C GLY A 123 -13.03 4.70 34.46
N ASN A 124 -12.66 5.98 34.33
CA ASN A 124 -13.41 7.10 34.88
C ASN A 124 -14.43 7.61 33.84
N ASP A 125 -15.70 7.71 34.25
CA ASP A 125 -16.80 8.24 33.44
C ASP A 125 -16.94 9.76 33.61
N TYR A 126 -16.43 10.53 32.65
CA TYR A 126 -16.75 11.95 32.49
C TYR A 126 -17.24 12.18 31.05
N GLU A 127 -18.51 12.55 30.84
CA GLU A 127 -19.14 12.48 29.50
C GLU A 127 -18.91 13.69 28.58
N SER A 128 -18.82 14.90 29.12
CA SER A 128 -18.65 16.13 28.31
C SER A 128 -17.19 16.57 28.16
N ILE A 129 -16.38 16.35 29.20
CA ILE A 129 -14.93 16.63 29.22
C ILE A 129 -14.16 15.68 28.27
N THR A 130 -14.74 14.52 27.93
CA THR A 130 -14.09 13.51 27.10
C THR A 130 -14.00 13.87 25.62
N LEU A 131 -15.05 14.41 24.97
CA LEU A 131 -15.01 14.72 23.53
C LEU A 131 -14.06 15.87 23.18
N GLU A 132 -14.00 16.89 24.04
CA GLU A 132 -13.04 17.99 23.91
C GLU A 132 -11.61 17.47 24.07
N ASN A 133 -11.36 16.58 25.03
CA ASN A 133 -10.04 15.95 25.20
C ASN A 133 -9.67 15.07 24.00
N VAL A 134 -10.63 14.35 23.40
CA VAL A 134 -10.41 13.59 22.15
C VAL A 134 -10.02 14.54 21.01
N PHE A 135 -10.66 15.70 20.89
CA PHE A 135 -10.30 16.71 19.89
C PHE A 135 -8.89 17.29 20.15
N LYS A 136 -8.55 17.63 21.40
CA LYS A 136 -7.20 18.08 21.77
C LYS A 136 -6.14 17.03 21.48
N LEU A 137 -6.39 15.77 21.83
CA LEU A 137 -5.51 14.65 21.50
C LEU A 137 -5.30 14.53 19.99
N TYR A 138 -6.38 14.64 19.22
CA TYR A 138 -6.31 14.59 17.76
C TYR A 138 -5.43 15.71 17.19
N LEU A 139 -5.55 16.93 17.73
CA LEU A 139 -4.70 18.06 17.36
C LEU A 139 -3.23 17.86 17.76
N LEU A 140 -2.95 17.21 18.91
CA LEU A 140 -1.59 16.85 19.32
C LEU A 140 -0.99 15.79 18.40
N VAL A 141 -1.80 14.84 17.91
CA VAL A 141 -1.39 13.90 16.86
C VAL A 141 -1.08 14.64 15.56
N ASN A 142 -1.84 15.68 15.21
CA ASN A 142 -1.51 16.53 14.07
C ASN A 142 -0.16 17.24 14.24
N ASP A 143 0.21 17.67 15.46
CA ASP A 143 1.56 18.19 15.76
C ASP A 143 2.63 17.09 15.61
N GLU A 144 2.39 15.87 16.13
CA GLU A 144 3.30 14.72 15.97
C GLU A 144 3.60 14.45 14.49
N LEU A 145 2.55 14.39 13.65
CA LEU A 145 2.68 14.15 12.21
C LEU A 145 3.40 15.30 11.49
N SER A 146 3.15 16.55 11.88
CA SER A 146 3.78 17.72 11.26
C SER A 146 5.27 17.80 11.60
N ASN A 147 5.63 17.60 12.88
CA ASN A 147 7.02 17.52 13.31
C ASN A 147 7.82 16.42 12.59
N ARG A 148 7.18 15.29 12.26
CA ARG A 148 7.81 14.23 11.46
C ARG A 148 8.09 14.68 10.03
N GLN A 149 7.16 15.42 9.42
CA GLN A 149 7.30 15.95 8.06
C GLN A 149 8.33 17.07 7.98
N ASP A 150 8.40 17.94 8.99
CA ASP A 150 9.34 19.07 9.03
C ASP A 150 10.80 18.63 8.87
N LYS A 151 11.17 17.44 9.36
CA LYS A 151 12.50 16.85 9.14
C LYS A 151 12.82 16.72 7.64
N LEU A 152 11.85 16.34 6.82
CA LEU A 152 12.01 16.20 5.38
C LEU A 152 12.08 17.56 4.69
N PHE A 153 11.23 18.51 5.09
CA PHE A 153 11.27 19.88 4.57
C PHE A 153 12.62 20.54 4.88
N GLN A 154 13.11 20.46 6.12
CA GLN A 154 14.40 21.02 6.49
C GLN A 154 15.56 20.40 5.70
N LYS A 155 15.56 19.07 5.46
CA LYS A 155 16.62 18.39 4.71
C LYS A 155 16.62 18.72 3.21
N TRP A 156 15.45 18.80 2.57
CA TRP A 156 15.38 18.82 1.10
C TRP A 156 14.85 20.11 0.49
N LEU A 157 14.02 20.89 1.20
CA LEU A 157 13.43 22.12 0.67
C LEU A 157 14.47 23.16 0.21
N PRO A 158 15.61 23.39 0.91
CA PRO A 158 16.60 24.37 0.48
C PRO A 158 17.14 24.14 -0.94
N ASN A 159 17.22 22.87 -1.36
CA ASN A 159 17.81 22.45 -2.64
C ASN A 159 16.78 21.82 -3.58
N ILE A 160 15.48 22.09 -3.38
CA ILE A 160 14.40 21.44 -4.15
C ILE A 160 14.44 21.76 -5.66
N HIS A 161 15.13 22.83 -6.07
CA HIS A 161 15.32 23.20 -7.46
C HIS A 161 16.23 22.21 -8.23
N GLU A 162 17.05 21.43 -7.53
CA GLU A 162 17.79 20.32 -8.14
C GLU A 162 16.86 19.13 -8.34
N LYS A 163 16.66 18.72 -9.60
CA LYS A 163 15.74 17.61 -9.95
C LYS A 163 15.96 16.32 -9.15
N THR A 164 17.21 15.96 -8.90
CA THR A 164 17.61 14.78 -8.10
C THR A 164 17.17 14.91 -6.63
N LYS A 165 17.20 16.12 -6.07
CA LYS A 165 16.73 16.43 -4.71
C LYS A 165 15.21 16.52 -4.65
N GLU A 166 14.58 17.09 -5.67
CA GLU A 166 13.12 17.14 -5.83
C GLU A 166 12.50 15.74 -5.81
N ILE A 167 13.07 14.80 -6.58
CA ILE A 167 12.62 13.39 -6.63
C ILE A 167 12.67 12.77 -5.24
N ARG A 168 13.76 12.98 -4.50
CA ARG A 168 13.96 12.45 -3.15
C ARG A 168 12.99 13.07 -2.16
N PHE A 169 12.82 14.39 -2.19
CA PHE A 169 11.85 15.09 -1.36
C PHE A 169 10.44 14.49 -1.49
N HIS A 170 9.94 14.37 -2.72
CA HIS A 170 8.61 13.81 -2.96
C HIS A 170 8.51 12.32 -2.66
N LEU A 171 9.59 11.55 -2.87
CA LEU A 171 9.65 10.14 -2.49
C LEU A 171 9.49 9.95 -0.97
N TYR A 172 10.29 10.66 -0.17
CA TYR A 172 10.21 10.53 1.28
C TYR A 172 8.92 11.11 1.86
N LEU A 173 8.39 12.18 1.25
CA LEU A 173 7.08 12.69 1.60
C LEU A 173 5.99 11.65 1.29
N GLY A 174 6.05 11.00 0.13
CA GLY A 174 5.17 9.90 -0.24
C GLY A 174 5.27 8.69 0.69
N LEU A 175 6.46 8.38 1.20
CA LEU A 175 6.68 7.33 2.21
C LEU A 175 6.01 7.65 3.55
N SER A 176 5.96 8.92 3.95
CA SER A 176 5.25 9.34 5.17
C SER A 176 3.72 9.24 5.06
N HIS A 177 3.21 8.98 3.85
CA HIS A 177 1.79 9.03 3.50
C HIS A 177 1.29 7.78 2.76
N ILE A 178 1.98 6.65 2.87
CA ILE A 178 1.63 5.41 2.14
C ILE A 178 0.15 5.03 2.35
N ASP A 179 -0.37 5.23 3.55
CA ASP A 179 -1.77 4.90 3.88
C ASP A 179 -2.83 5.85 3.31
N LEU A 180 -2.40 6.99 2.77
CA LEU A 180 -3.25 7.90 1.99
C LEU A 180 -3.30 7.51 0.51
N THR A 181 -2.32 6.73 0.03
CA THR A 181 -2.31 6.22 -1.35
C THR A 181 -3.28 5.05 -1.48
N SER A 182 -4.58 5.35 -1.48
CA SER A 182 -5.62 4.34 -1.45
C SER A 182 -5.84 3.71 -2.83
N GLU A 183 -5.28 2.53 -3.01
CA GLU A 183 -5.85 1.54 -3.92
C GLU A 183 -7.37 1.45 -3.65
N SER A 184 -8.21 1.54 -4.69
CA SER A 184 -9.65 1.52 -4.47
C SER A 184 -10.08 0.26 -3.71
N ILE A 185 -11.08 0.38 -2.82
CA ILE A 185 -11.61 -0.74 -2.01
C ILE A 185 -11.90 -1.98 -2.89
N SER A 186 -12.48 -1.76 -4.06
CA SER A 186 -12.78 -2.84 -5.01
C SER A 186 -11.54 -3.53 -5.56
N LYS A 187 -10.49 -2.76 -5.85
CA LYS A 187 -9.22 -3.27 -6.38
C LYS A 187 -8.46 -4.05 -5.30
N LYS A 188 -8.45 -3.54 -4.07
CA LYS A 188 -7.91 -4.21 -2.90
C LYS A 188 -8.62 -5.55 -2.64
N LEU A 189 -9.95 -5.54 -2.51
CA LEU A 189 -10.75 -6.75 -2.26
C LEU A 189 -10.51 -7.83 -3.31
N ILE A 190 -10.64 -7.48 -4.61
CA ILE A 190 -10.47 -8.46 -5.69
C ILE A 190 -9.04 -9.01 -5.71
N SER A 191 -8.04 -8.17 -5.51
CA SER A 191 -6.65 -8.61 -5.52
C SER A 191 -6.35 -9.54 -4.35
N GLU A 192 -6.82 -9.23 -3.14
CA GLU A 192 -6.63 -10.10 -1.97
C GLU A 192 -7.33 -11.46 -2.14
N VAL A 193 -8.57 -11.48 -2.66
CA VAL A 193 -9.28 -12.73 -2.94
C VAL A 193 -8.56 -13.57 -4.01
N LEU A 194 -8.11 -12.95 -5.10
CA LEU A 194 -7.40 -13.68 -6.17
C LEU A 194 -6.02 -14.18 -5.71
N LYS A 195 -5.34 -13.46 -4.83
CA LYS A 195 -4.11 -13.96 -4.20
C LYS A 195 -4.41 -15.13 -3.27
N PHE A 196 -5.44 -15.03 -2.44
CA PHE A 196 -5.88 -16.11 -1.54
C PHE A 196 -6.15 -17.40 -2.31
N VAL A 197 -6.95 -17.35 -3.39
CA VAL A 197 -7.26 -18.52 -4.24
C VAL A 197 -6.01 -19.19 -4.80
N GLN A 198 -5.00 -18.41 -5.18
CA GLN A 198 -3.75 -18.96 -5.69
C GLN A 198 -2.90 -19.55 -4.57
N PHE A 199 -2.91 -18.88 -3.41
CA PHE A 199 -2.13 -19.25 -2.24
C PHE A 199 -2.63 -20.54 -1.60
N GLU A 200 -3.94 -20.71 -1.43
CA GLU A 200 -4.53 -21.94 -0.89
C GLU A 200 -4.17 -23.16 -1.78
N LYS A 201 -4.21 -22.99 -3.11
CA LYS A 201 -3.84 -24.04 -4.07
C LYS A 201 -2.36 -24.37 -4.02
N TRP A 202 -1.52 -23.35 -3.88
CA TRP A 202 -0.09 -23.55 -3.75
C TRP A 202 0.23 -24.30 -2.45
N LEU A 203 -0.27 -23.86 -1.30
CA LEU A 203 -0.03 -24.50 -0.01
C LEU A 203 -0.47 -25.96 0.04
N LYS A 204 -1.63 -26.31 -0.54
CA LYS A 204 -2.11 -27.70 -0.62
C LYS A 204 -1.15 -28.65 -1.34
N ARG A 205 -0.32 -28.13 -2.25
CA ARG A 205 0.68 -28.92 -2.97
C ARG A 205 2.01 -29.01 -2.22
N GLN A 206 2.20 -28.21 -1.17
CA GLN A 206 3.42 -28.17 -0.37
C GLN A 206 3.23 -28.94 0.95
N ASN A 207 3.66 -30.20 0.98
CA ASN A 207 3.60 -31.02 2.20
C ASN A 207 4.44 -30.43 3.34
N ILE A 208 5.53 -29.74 3.01
CA ILE A 208 6.52 -29.19 3.96
C ILE A 208 5.93 -28.09 4.87
N HIS A 209 4.84 -27.44 4.47
CA HIS A 209 4.24 -26.32 5.22
C HIS A 209 2.94 -26.70 5.96
N GLN A 210 2.51 -27.96 5.90
CA GLN A 210 1.23 -28.38 6.47
C GLN A 210 1.14 -28.17 7.98
N ASP A 211 2.23 -28.36 8.73
CA ASP A 211 2.21 -28.16 10.18
C ASP A 211 1.92 -26.70 10.59
N ILE A 212 2.54 -25.74 9.89
CA ILE A 212 2.28 -24.31 10.13
C ILE A 212 0.83 -23.97 9.77
N VAL A 213 0.34 -24.49 8.64
CA VAL A 213 -1.03 -24.29 8.18
C VAL A 213 -2.04 -24.84 9.19
N ASN A 214 -1.84 -26.07 9.65
CA ASN A 214 -2.70 -26.71 10.64
C ASN A 214 -2.72 -25.95 11.96
N THR A 215 -1.56 -25.46 12.41
CA THR A 215 -1.47 -24.61 13.61
C THR A 215 -2.24 -23.31 13.43
N TYR A 216 -2.09 -22.65 12.28
CA TYR A 216 -2.81 -21.41 11.98
C TYR A 216 -4.34 -21.60 11.97
N LEU A 217 -4.83 -22.62 11.25
CA LEU A 217 -6.25 -22.93 11.17
C LEU A 217 -6.82 -23.33 12.54
N LYS A 218 -6.07 -24.10 13.34
CA LYS A 218 -6.45 -24.48 14.70
C LYS A 218 -6.59 -23.27 15.62
N ASN A 219 -5.67 -22.31 15.55
CA ASN A 219 -5.73 -21.07 16.34
C ASN A 219 -7.01 -20.25 16.03
N LEU A 220 -7.51 -20.35 14.80
CA LEU A 220 -8.74 -19.68 14.35
C LEU A 220 -9.98 -20.58 14.42
N GLN A 221 -9.87 -21.78 15.02
CA GLN A 221 -10.92 -22.80 15.05
C GLN A 221 -11.61 -22.97 13.69
N SER A 222 -10.81 -23.03 12.63
CA SER A 222 -11.29 -23.19 11.26
C SER A 222 -10.94 -24.57 10.75
N ASN A 223 -11.92 -25.27 10.17
CA ASN A 223 -11.73 -26.65 9.73
C ASN A 223 -10.79 -26.74 8.51
N ASP A 224 -10.89 -25.75 7.62
CA ASP A 224 -10.09 -25.65 6.41
C ASP A 224 -10.00 -24.18 5.93
N TRP A 225 -9.36 -23.99 4.77
CA TRP A 225 -9.27 -22.69 4.12
C TRP A 225 -10.63 -22.12 3.68
N TYR A 226 -11.59 -22.98 3.34
CA TYR A 226 -12.92 -22.55 2.91
C TYR A 226 -13.73 -21.97 4.08
N ASP A 227 -13.70 -22.64 5.24
CA ASP A 227 -14.32 -22.18 6.47
C ASP A 227 -13.70 -20.84 6.94
N LEU A 228 -12.36 -20.74 6.94
CA LEU A 228 -11.67 -19.48 7.26
C LEU A 228 -12.11 -18.35 6.32
N PHE A 229 -12.07 -18.59 4.99
CA PHE A 229 -12.49 -17.60 4.01
C PHE A 229 -13.95 -17.18 4.22
N SER A 230 -14.84 -18.14 4.48
CA SER A 230 -16.27 -17.89 4.68
C SER A 230 -16.52 -17.00 5.90
N LYS A 231 -15.81 -17.23 7.02
CA LYS A 231 -15.90 -16.39 8.21
C LYS A 231 -15.36 -14.98 7.96
N VAL A 232 -14.20 -14.85 7.31
CA VAL A 232 -13.62 -13.53 6.93
C VAL A 232 -14.52 -12.79 5.95
N PHE A 233 -15.11 -13.50 4.98
CA PHE A 233 -16.06 -12.95 4.02
C PHE A 233 -17.34 -12.47 4.70
N HIS A 234 -17.91 -13.27 5.62
CA HIS A 234 -19.09 -12.88 6.37
C HIS A 234 -18.84 -11.62 7.20
N LEU A 235 -17.71 -11.56 7.90
CA LEU A 235 -17.30 -10.38 8.67
C LEU A 235 -17.16 -9.13 7.78
N ASN A 236 -16.52 -9.25 6.62
CA ASN A 236 -16.40 -8.15 5.67
C ASN A 236 -17.75 -7.71 5.09
N LYS A 237 -18.68 -8.64 4.84
CA LYS A 237 -20.05 -8.31 4.40
C LYS A 237 -20.79 -7.47 5.43
N ILE A 238 -20.65 -7.80 6.72
CA ILE A 238 -21.22 -7.02 7.82
C ILE A 238 -20.59 -5.61 7.85
N ALA A 239 -19.27 -5.53 7.71
CA ALA A 239 -18.49 -4.29 7.78
C ALA A 239 -18.85 -3.23 6.70
N ILE A 240 -19.42 -3.65 5.57
CA ILE A 240 -19.91 -2.73 4.53
C ILE A 240 -20.94 -1.77 5.13
N ASN A 241 -21.93 -2.30 5.84
CA ASN A 241 -23.06 -1.51 6.35
C ASN A 241 -22.86 -1.11 7.81
N ASN A 242 -22.26 -1.97 8.63
CA ASN A 242 -22.12 -1.76 10.06
C ASN A 242 -20.67 -1.41 10.44
N HIS A 243 -20.49 -0.72 11.56
CA HIS A 243 -19.19 -0.43 12.15
C HIS A 243 -18.98 -1.17 13.47
N ILE A 244 -20.05 -1.74 14.02
CA ILE A 244 -20.06 -2.59 15.20
C ILE A 244 -20.57 -3.98 14.78
N VAL A 245 -19.92 -5.02 15.27
CA VAL A 245 -20.30 -6.42 15.08
C VAL A 245 -20.61 -7.01 16.44
N SER A 246 -21.84 -7.48 16.64
CA SER A 246 -22.24 -8.08 17.90
C SER A 246 -21.92 -9.57 17.96
N LYS A 247 -21.34 -10.00 19.08
CA LYS A 247 -21.11 -11.41 19.37
C LYS A 247 -22.43 -12.19 19.43
N GLU A 248 -23.47 -11.60 20.02
CA GLU A 248 -24.75 -12.28 20.22
C GLU A 248 -25.46 -12.53 18.89
N MET A 249 -25.36 -11.59 17.96
CA MET A 249 -25.95 -11.73 16.61
C MET A 249 -25.16 -12.70 15.71
N TYR A 250 -23.84 -12.80 15.91
CA TYR A 250 -22.94 -13.57 15.06
C TYR A 250 -22.00 -14.48 15.88
N PRO A 251 -22.54 -15.44 16.66
CA PRO A 251 -21.74 -16.27 17.54
C PRO A 251 -20.71 -17.13 16.80
N GLU A 252 -20.97 -17.47 15.54
CA GLU A 252 -20.07 -18.25 14.68
C GLU A 252 -18.77 -17.50 14.32
N LEU A 253 -18.76 -16.16 14.43
CA LEU A 253 -17.59 -15.33 14.14
C LEU A 253 -16.72 -15.04 15.37
N TRP A 254 -17.16 -15.42 16.58
CA TRP A 254 -16.51 -15.07 17.85
C TRP A 254 -15.00 -15.28 17.85
N VAL A 255 -14.52 -16.42 17.37
CA VAL A 255 -13.08 -16.76 17.41
C VAL A 255 -12.27 -15.80 16.54
N ILE A 256 -12.79 -15.45 15.35
CA ILE A 256 -12.14 -14.49 14.46
C ILE A 256 -12.24 -13.08 15.03
N LEU A 257 -13.37 -12.73 15.64
CA LEU A 257 -13.55 -11.42 16.28
C LEU A 257 -12.55 -11.24 17.43
N GLU A 258 -12.39 -12.23 18.31
CA GLU A 258 -11.36 -12.24 19.36
C GLU A 258 -9.96 -12.18 18.76
N TYR A 259 -9.67 -13.02 17.77
CA TYR A 259 -8.35 -13.05 17.15
C TYR A 259 -7.98 -11.72 16.49
N PHE A 260 -8.92 -11.02 15.85
CA PHE A 260 -8.67 -9.72 15.20
C PHE A 260 -8.78 -8.53 16.14
N SER A 261 -9.15 -8.73 17.41
CA SER A 261 -9.20 -7.69 18.45
C SER A 261 -8.20 -7.86 19.59
N SER A 262 -7.43 -8.95 19.60
CA SER A 262 -6.42 -9.22 20.63
C SER A 262 -5.18 -8.31 20.46
N HIS A 263 -5.24 -7.07 20.97
CA HIS A 263 -4.10 -6.16 21.00
C HIS A 263 -3.18 -6.47 22.18
N GLU A 264 -1.90 -6.73 21.93
CA GLU A 264 -0.89 -6.99 22.98
C GLU A 264 0.07 -5.81 23.18
N GLU A 265 0.09 -4.85 22.25
CA GLU A 265 1.03 -3.72 22.27
C GLU A 265 0.62 -2.69 23.32
N THR A 266 1.60 -2.22 24.08
CA THR A 266 1.43 -1.16 25.09
C THR A 266 2.26 0.08 24.77
N SER A 267 3.18 -0.01 23.80
CA SER A 267 3.94 1.13 23.33
C SER A 267 3.02 2.17 22.66
N GLN A 268 3.25 3.43 23.02
CA GLN A 268 2.63 4.60 22.39
C GLN A 268 3.53 5.21 21.31
N GLU A 269 4.68 4.60 21.01
CA GLU A 269 5.56 5.08 19.94
C GLU A 269 4.92 4.89 18.56
N TRP A 270 5.37 5.69 17.58
CA TRP A 270 4.90 5.55 16.20
C TRP A 270 5.47 4.27 15.58
N ASN A 271 4.60 3.33 15.21
CA ASN A 271 4.98 2.05 14.61
C ASN A 271 4.39 1.81 13.21
N GLU A 272 3.98 2.88 12.52
CA GLU A 272 3.30 2.83 11.20
C GLU A 272 1.97 2.10 11.20
N LEU A 273 1.20 2.25 12.28
CA LEU A 273 -0.13 1.65 12.44
C LEU A 273 -0.09 0.11 12.43
N THR A 274 1.09 -0.49 12.67
CA THR A 274 1.28 -1.95 12.56
C THR A 274 0.38 -2.69 13.54
N THR A 275 0.18 -2.13 14.75
CA THR A 275 -0.68 -2.70 15.79
C THR A 275 -2.12 -2.88 15.29
N ILE A 276 -2.73 -1.79 14.84
CA ILE A 276 -4.13 -1.79 14.41
C ILE A 276 -4.32 -2.42 13.02
N ARG A 277 -3.29 -2.49 12.17
CA ARG A 277 -3.32 -3.31 10.94
C ARG A 277 -3.38 -4.80 11.24
N LYS A 278 -2.54 -5.25 12.19
CA LYS A 278 -2.49 -6.67 12.58
C LYS A 278 -3.81 -7.08 13.24
N LYS A 279 -4.42 -6.18 14.02
CA LYS A 279 -5.65 -6.40 14.78
C LYS A 279 -6.66 -5.26 14.49
N PRO A 280 -7.42 -5.36 13.37
CA PRO A 280 -8.26 -4.27 12.85
C PRO A 280 -9.60 -4.12 13.57
N LEU A 281 -9.86 -4.87 14.63
CA LEU A 281 -11.06 -4.76 15.45
C LEU A 281 -10.69 -4.31 16.86
N TYR A 282 -11.60 -3.64 17.55
CA TYR A 282 -11.49 -3.33 18.98
C TYR A 282 -12.66 -3.96 19.74
N LYS A 283 -12.40 -4.60 20.87
CA LYS A 283 -13.41 -5.28 21.69
C LYS A 283 -13.96 -4.32 22.75
N LEU A 284 -15.28 -4.14 22.76
CA LEU A 284 -16.00 -3.36 23.75
C LEU A 284 -16.31 -4.18 25.02
N LYS A 285 -16.55 -3.49 26.13
CA LYS A 285 -16.97 -4.06 27.42
C LYS A 285 -18.26 -4.87 27.31
N ASN A 286 -19.19 -4.44 26.46
CA ASN A 286 -20.43 -5.16 26.17
C ASN A 286 -20.23 -6.42 25.29
N ARG A 287 -18.97 -6.76 24.94
CA ARG A 287 -18.56 -7.89 24.10
C ARG A 287 -18.89 -7.75 22.61
N ASP A 288 -19.30 -6.58 22.16
CA ASP A 288 -19.33 -6.26 20.74
C ASP A 288 -17.94 -5.80 20.24
N TYR A 289 -17.77 -5.71 18.93
CA TYR A 289 -16.51 -5.37 18.29
C TYR A 289 -16.66 -4.21 17.32
N ILE A 290 -15.81 -3.20 17.45
CA ILE A 290 -15.72 -2.09 16.52
C ILE A 290 -14.73 -2.43 15.41
N ILE A 291 -15.10 -2.14 14.17
CA ILE A 291 -14.20 -2.20 13.03
C ILE A 291 -13.43 -0.88 12.95
N ILE A 292 -12.13 -0.92 13.26
CA ILE A 292 -11.25 0.26 13.26
C ILE A 292 -11.08 0.80 11.84
N ASP A 293 -10.76 -0.10 10.90
CA ASP A 293 -10.55 0.23 9.51
C ASP A 293 -10.96 -0.90 8.57
N PHE A 294 -11.79 -0.56 7.59
CA PHE A 294 -12.26 -1.54 6.60
C PHE A 294 -11.14 -1.99 5.66
N GLY A 295 -10.21 -1.10 5.31
CA GLY A 295 -9.05 -1.44 4.50
C GLY A 295 -8.16 -2.49 5.16
N PHE A 296 -7.89 -2.37 6.46
CA PHE A 296 -7.13 -3.36 7.23
C PHE A 296 -7.87 -4.67 7.44
N LEU A 297 -9.21 -4.63 7.51
CA LEU A 297 -10.03 -5.83 7.54
C LEU A 297 -9.96 -6.60 6.21
N LEU A 298 -9.92 -5.89 5.07
CA LEU A 298 -9.73 -6.52 3.76
C LEU A 298 -8.38 -7.24 3.62
N ASP A 299 -7.32 -6.74 4.27
CA ASP A 299 -6.02 -7.42 4.29
C ASP A 299 -6.09 -8.82 4.91
N LYS A 300 -7.14 -9.13 5.70
CA LYS A 300 -7.33 -10.46 6.31
C LYS A 300 -7.77 -11.53 5.33
N PHE A 301 -8.11 -11.18 4.09
CA PHE A 301 -8.30 -12.17 3.04
C PHE A 301 -6.99 -12.86 2.63
N PHE A 302 -5.85 -12.16 2.62
CA PHE A 302 -4.59 -12.77 2.19
C PHE A 302 -3.35 -12.21 2.90
N SER A 303 -3.11 -10.90 2.82
CA SER A 303 -1.87 -10.29 3.33
C SER A 303 -1.66 -10.55 4.83
N GLY A 304 -2.73 -10.48 5.62
CA GLY A 304 -2.73 -10.85 7.03
C GLY A 304 -2.35 -12.32 7.27
N ILE A 305 -2.93 -13.25 6.50
CA ILE A 305 -2.62 -14.68 6.56
C ILE A 305 -1.13 -14.91 6.30
N TYR A 306 -0.58 -14.29 5.26
CA TYR A 306 0.84 -14.39 4.94
C TYR A 306 1.75 -13.96 6.10
N HIS A 307 1.44 -12.81 6.72
CA HIS A 307 2.22 -12.30 7.85
C HIS A 307 2.11 -13.20 9.08
N ASP A 308 0.91 -13.69 9.39
CA ASP A 308 0.70 -14.61 10.51
C ASP A 308 1.48 -15.93 10.31
N LEU A 309 1.48 -16.48 9.08
CA LEU A 309 2.23 -17.68 8.75
C LEU A 309 3.75 -17.46 8.84
N ILE A 310 4.27 -16.31 8.41
CA ILE A 310 5.69 -15.96 8.61
C ILE A 310 6.05 -15.86 10.09
N GLU A 311 5.16 -15.28 10.90
CA GLU A 311 5.40 -15.16 12.33
C GLU A 311 5.45 -16.53 13.00
N LEU A 312 4.48 -17.41 12.69
CA LEU A 312 4.50 -18.80 13.13
C LEU A 312 5.73 -19.55 12.62
N SER A 313 6.12 -19.34 11.37
CA SER A 313 7.28 -19.99 10.78
C SER A 313 8.58 -19.60 11.51
N LYS A 314 8.73 -18.33 11.91
CA LYS A 314 9.91 -17.84 12.64
C LYS A 314 9.90 -18.26 14.11
N LYS A 315 8.77 -18.14 14.80
CA LYS A 315 8.66 -18.38 16.25
C LYS A 315 8.62 -19.88 16.59
N SER A 316 7.81 -20.66 15.88
CA SER A 316 7.47 -22.03 16.27
C SER A 316 8.24 -23.09 15.48
N TYR A 317 8.52 -22.86 14.19
CA TYR A 317 9.07 -23.90 13.29
C TYR A 317 10.50 -23.63 12.81
N LYS A 318 10.98 -22.38 12.90
CA LYS A 318 12.29 -21.90 12.40
C LYS A 318 12.62 -22.38 10.99
N ASN A 319 11.64 -22.35 10.08
CA ASN A 319 11.82 -22.83 8.71
C ASN A 319 11.89 -21.70 7.66
N ASN A 320 12.18 -22.09 6.42
CA ASN A 320 12.41 -21.19 5.29
C ASN A 320 11.14 -20.76 4.54
N PHE A 321 9.97 -20.76 5.19
CA PHE A 321 8.68 -20.44 4.56
C PHE A 321 8.70 -19.15 3.71
N HIS A 322 9.36 -18.09 4.19
CA HIS A 322 9.45 -16.83 3.44
C HIS A 322 10.22 -16.96 2.11
N LEU A 323 11.25 -17.80 2.05
CA LEU A 323 12.03 -18.05 0.82
C LEU A 323 11.17 -18.84 -0.18
N ASP A 324 10.49 -19.89 0.29
CA ASP A 324 9.60 -20.69 -0.54
C ASP A 324 8.40 -19.87 -1.03
N TYR A 325 7.84 -19.02 -0.17
CA TYR A 325 6.80 -18.07 -0.56
C TYR A 325 7.28 -17.13 -1.66
N SER A 326 8.45 -16.50 -1.49
CA SER A 326 8.91 -15.49 -2.45
C SER A 326 9.23 -16.12 -3.81
N LYS A 327 9.97 -17.23 -3.82
CA LYS A 327 10.38 -17.89 -5.07
C LYS A 327 9.27 -18.75 -5.68
N ASN A 328 8.72 -19.69 -4.91
CA ASN A 328 7.84 -20.71 -5.48
C ASN A 328 6.40 -20.19 -5.62
N PHE A 329 5.93 -19.36 -4.69
CA PHE A 329 4.59 -18.78 -4.78
C PHE A 329 4.57 -17.47 -5.57
N VAL A 330 5.31 -16.44 -5.16
CA VAL A 330 5.19 -15.11 -5.79
C VAL A 330 5.67 -15.14 -7.24
N GLU A 331 6.90 -15.60 -7.49
CA GLU A 331 7.43 -15.68 -8.87
C GLU A 331 6.82 -16.86 -9.64
N GLY A 332 6.80 -18.05 -9.04
CA GLY A 332 6.40 -19.30 -9.71
C GLY A 332 4.89 -19.43 -9.99
N VAL A 333 4.03 -18.82 -9.18
CA VAL A 333 2.56 -18.95 -9.27
C VAL A 333 1.90 -17.60 -9.52
N LEU A 334 2.04 -16.65 -8.59
CA LEU A 334 1.29 -15.41 -8.60
C LEU A 334 1.62 -14.54 -9.82
N LEU A 335 2.90 -14.30 -10.10
CA LEU A 335 3.35 -13.55 -11.28
C LEU A 335 2.87 -14.21 -12.57
N VAL A 336 3.15 -15.51 -12.71
CA VAL A 336 2.82 -16.30 -13.91
C VAL A 336 1.32 -16.22 -14.22
N ASN A 337 0.48 -16.43 -13.23
CA ASN A 337 -0.96 -16.43 -13.40
C ASN A 337 -1.53 -15.03 -13.62
N SER A 338 -0.96 -14.01 -12.96
CA SER A 338 -1.36 -12.61 -13.15
C SER A 338 -1.09 -12.17 -14.58
N LEU A 339 0.10 -12.45 -15.12
CA LEU A 339 0.44 -12.12 -16.50
C LEU A 339 -0.38 -12.93 -17.51
N LYS A 340 -0.60 -14.23 -17.27
CA LYS A 340 -1.51 -15.05 -18.09
C LYS A 340 -2.92 -14.46 -18.15
N SER A 341 -3.41 -13.88 -17.06
CA SER A 341 -4.75 -13.26 -17.05
C SER A 341 -4.86 -12.06 -17.99
N VAL A 342 -3.76 -11.36 -18.22
CA VAL A 342 -3.69 -10.17 -19.09
C VAL A 342 -3.50 -10.57 -20.55
N PHE A 343 -2.55 -11.46 -20.82
CA PHE A 343 -2.07 -11.74 -22.18
C PHE A 343 -2.69 -13.00 -22.80
N GLY A 344 -3.31 -13.87 -21.99
CA GLY A 344 -3.97 -15.10 -22.44
C GLY A 344 -3.05 -15.97 -23.28
N LYS A 345 -3.55 -16.45 -24.44
CA LYS A 345 -2.76 -17.21 -25.42
C LYS A 345 -2.31 -16.37 -26.63
N SER A 346 -2.65 -15.07 -26.68
CA SER A 346 -2.43 -14.22 -27.85
C SER A 346 -0.96 -13.79 -28.02
N TYR A 347 -0.12 -14.00 -27.01
CA TYR A 347 1.26 -13.57 -26.96
C TYR A 347 2.17 -14.77 -26.73
N ILE A 348 3.37 -14.72 -27.31
CA ILE A 348 4.43 -15.69 -27.02
C ILE A 348 4.92 -15.40 -25.60
N GLN A 349 4.96 -16.43 -24.75
CA GLN A 349 5.16 -16.27 -23.31
C GLN A 349 6.02 -17.39 -22.74
N TYR A 350 7.02 -17.02 -21.95
CA TYR A 350 7.87 -17.95 -21.23
C TYR A 350 8.10 -17.44 -19.81
N SER A 351 7.75 -18.25 -18.81
CA SER A 351 8.27 -18.05 -17.45
C SER A 351 9.70 -18.56 -17.36
N GLU A 352 10.45 -18.10 -16.36
CA GLU A 352 11.83 -18.57 -16.11
C GLU A 352 11.92 -20.11 -16.11
N ASN A 353 11.03 -20.77 -15.37
CA ASN A 353 10.94 -22.24 -15.31
C ASN A 353 10.73 -22.87 -16.68
N ARG A 354 9.90 -22.27 -17.54
CA ARG A 354 9.66 -22.77 -18.90
C ARG A 354 10.88 -22.57 -19.80
N ILE A 355 11.65 -21.50 -19.61
CA ILE A 355 12.90 -21.26 -20.35
C ILE A 355 13.93 -22.34 -19.99
N LYS A 356 14.08 -22.64 -18.69
CA LYS A 356 15.03 -23.64 -18.16
C LYS A 356 14.80 -25.05 -18.71
N LEU A 357 13.57 -25.40 -19.12
CA LEU A 357 13.25 -26.70 -19.73
C LEU A 357 13.88 -26.91 -21.13
N ASN A 358 14.41 -25.89 -21.80
CA ASN A 358 14.96 -26.02 -23.17
C ASN A 358 16.39 -26.60 -23.22
N ILE A 359 16.87 -27.23 -22.13
CA ILE A 359 18.15 -27.98 -21.98
C ILE A 359 19.29 -27.43 -22.85
N LYS A 360 19.70 -26.17 -22.60
CA LYS A 360 20.92 -25.58 -23.18
C LYS A 360 22.07 -25.69 -22.20
N LYS A 361 23.24 -26.18 -22.65
CA LYS A 361 24.46 -26.19 -21.83
C LYS A 361 24.80 -24.77 -21.36
N GLY A 362 25.01 -24.59 -20.06
CA GLY A 362 25.32 -23.29 -19.45
C GLY A 362 24.13 -22.35 -19.27
N ILE A 363 22.88 -22.82 -19.40
CA ILE A 363 21.68 -22.01 -19.16
C ILE A 363 21.64 -21.41 -17.74
N GLU A 364 22.18 -22.14 -16.76
CA GLU A 364 22.34 -21.69 -15.36
C GLU A 364 23.18 -20.41 -15.23
N ASN A 365 24.07 -20.15 -16.21
CA ASN A 365 24.95 -18.98 -16.21
C ASN A 365 24.34 -17.80 -17.00
N LEU A 366 23.21 -17.99 -17.66
CA LEU A 366 22.52 -16.91 -18.37
C LEU A 366 21.61 -16.15 -17.40
N ALA A 367 21.60 -14.82 -17.50
CA ALA A 367 20.57 -14.04 -16.83
C ALA A 367 19.23 -14.33 -17.50
N LEU A 368 18.28 -14.92 -16.77
CA LEU A 368 16.93 -15.15 -17.24
C LEU A 368 15.99 -14.15 -16.56
N PRO A 369 14.94 -13.69 -17.26
CA PRO A 369 13.90 -12.88 -16.64
C PRO A 369 12.90 -13.81 -15.94
N ASP A 370 12.24 -13.30 -14.91
CA ASP A 370 11.18 -14.05 -14.22
C ASP A 370 10.02 -14.37 -15.18
N TYR A 371 9.73 -13.44 -16.09
CA TYR A 371 8.78 -13.66 -17.17
C TYR A 371 9.14 -12.90 -18.46
N TYR A 372 8.89 -13.53 -19.60
CA TYR A 372 9.11 -12.99 -20.93
C TYR A 372 7.83 -13.03 -21.75
N ILE A 373 7.50 -11.92 -22.42
CA ILE A 373 6.34 -11.83 -23.31
C ILE A 373 6.73 -11.15 -24.62
N ARG A 374 6.31 -11.73 -25.75
CA ARG A 374 6.52 -11.13 -27.07
C ARG A 374 5.25 -11.06 -27.90
N ASN A 375 5.08 -9.91 -28.57
CA ASN A 375 4.10 -9.68 -29.62
C ASN A 375 4.76 -9.01 -30.82
N GLY A 376 4.96 -9.78 -31.90
CA GLY A 376 5.72 -9.32 -33.05
C GLY A 376 7.14 -8.91 -32.62
N GLY A 377 7.51 -7.65 -32.90
CA GLY A 377 8.79 -7.05 -32.50
C GLY A 377 8.77 -6.33 -31.14
N LYS A 378 7.71 -6.46 -30.34
CA LYS A 378 7.62 -5.87 -28.99
C LYS A 378 7.89 -6.95 -27.95
N ILE A 379 8.87 -6.72 -27.09
CA ILE A 379 9.29 -7.64 -26.03
C ILE A 379 9.09 -6.97 -24.68
N PHE A 380 8.32 -7.59 -23.81
CA PHE A 380 8.24 -7.23 -22.40
C PHE A 380 9.10 -8.18 -21.59
N ILE A 381 9.91 -7.61 -20.70
CA ILE A 381 10.84 -8.34 -19.83
C ILE A 381 10.44 -7.98 -18.42
N PHE A 382 9.96 -8.97 -17.68
CA PHE A 382 9.48 -8.78 -16.33
C PHE A 382 10.50 -9.35 -15.34
N GLU A 383 10.89 -8.49 -14.40
CA GLU A 383 11.51 -8.92 -13.15
C GLU A 383 10.50 -8.68 -12.03
N CYS A 384 10.27 -9.67 -11.18
CA CYS A 384 9.43 -9.59 -10.02
C CYS A 384 10.28 -9.45 -8.75
N LYS A 385 9.89 -8.54 -7.86
CA LYS A 385 10.53 -8.35 -6.57
C LYS A 385 9.51 -8.36 -5.45
N ASN A 386 9.59 -9.41 -4.65
CA ASN A 386 8.90 -9.53 -3.38
C ASN A 386 9.81 -9.04 -2.24
N SER A 387 10.02 -7.73 -2.16
CA SER A 387 10.90 -7.13 -1.16
C SER A 387 10.25 -5.90 -0.56
N PHE A 388 10.21 -5.87 0.78
CA PHE A 388 9.63 -4.79 1.57
C PHE A 388 10.73 -3.85 2.06
N LEU A 389 10.47 -2.56 2.17
CA LEU A 389 11.36 -1.64 2.88
C LEU A 389 11.26 -1.85 4.40
N SER A 390 12.38 -1.66 5.10
CA SER A 390 12.46 -1.81 6.55
C SER A 390 11.51 -0.83 7.25
N ASN A 391 10.62 -1.35 8.09
CA ASN A 391 9.74 -0.51 8.91
C ASN A 391 10.54 0.42 9.83
N VAL A 392 11.66 -0.03 10.39
CA VAL A 392 12.50 0.79 11.27
C VAL A 392 13.06 2.01 10.53
N ASN A 393 13.55 1.81 9.31
CA ASN A 393 14.12 2.90 8.51
C ASN A 393 13.04 3.92 8.13
N LYS A 394 11.82 3.46 7.79
CA LYS A 394 10.67 4.33 7.49
C LYS A 394 10.16 5.09 8.72
N ILE A 395 10.06 4.42 9.88
CA ILE A 395 9.68 5.05 11.17
C ILE A 395 10.64 6.18 11.53
N ASN A 396 11.94 5.96 11.36
CA ASN A 396 12.97 6.96 11.67
C ASN A 396 13.13 8.03 10.59
N LEU A 397 12.54 7.83 9.41
CA LEU A 397 12.72 8.66 8.21
C LEU A 397 14.20 8.86 7.85
N ASP A 398 15.02 7.82 8.07
CA ASP A 398 16.43 7.85 7.70
C ASP A 398 16.56 7.69 6.18
N CYS A 399 16.56 8.84 5.50
CA CYS A 399 16.57 8.89 4.04
C CYS A 399 17.78 8.15 3.44
N ASP A 400 18.93 8.20 4.09
CA ASP A 400 20.18 7.67 3.56
C ASP A 400 20.20 6.14 3.69
N LEU A 401 19.76 5.61 4.84
CA LEU A 401 19.54 4.16 5.02
C LEU A 401 18.46 3.62 4.08
N ILE A 402 17.36 4.36 3.88
CA ILE A 402 16.31 3.96 2.93
C ILE A 402 16.87 3.90 1.51
N GLU A 403 17.64 4.91 1.07
CA GLU A 403 18.19 4.91 -0.30
C GLU A 403 19.20 3.77 -0.51
N ASN A 404 20.03 3.48 0.49
CA ASN A 404 20.95 2.34 0.47
C ASN A 404 20.19 1.01 0.41
N GLU A 405 19.15 0.85 1.21
CA GLU A 405 18.29 -0.34 1.19
C GLU A 405 17.60 -0.53 -0.18
N ILE A 406 17.14 0.56 -0.81
CA ILE A 406 16.59 0.52 -2.17
C ILE A 406 17.67 0.04 -3.17
N LYS A 407 18.88 0.59 -3.10
CA LYS A 407 20.00 0.17 -3.97
C LYS A 407 20.33 -1.31 -3.78
N ASP A 408 20.45 -1.75 -2.53
CA ASP A 408 20.78 -3.13 -2.18
C ASP A 408 19.73 -4.14 -2.65
N LYS A 409 18.45 -3.77 -2.62
CA LYS A 409 17.35 -4.67 -2.98
C LYS A 409 17.04 -4.66 -4.47
N PHE A 410 17.22 -3.53 -5.15
CA PHE A 410 16.67 -3.33 -6.49
C PHE A 410 17.68 -2.83 -7.54
N PHE A 411 18.95 -2.65 -7.19
CA PHE A 411 19.98 -2.23 -8.13
C PHE A 411 21.20 -3.17 -8.13
N GLU A 412 21.87 -3.32 -6.99
CA GLU A 412 23.06 -4.15 -6.86
C GLU A 412 23.29 -4.55 -5.39
N SER A 413 23.81 -5.75 -5.15
CA SER A 413 24.14 -6.20 -3.79
C SER A 413 25.40 -7.05 -3.82
N SER A 414 26.45 -6.58 -3.15
CA SER A 414 27.75 -7.26 -3.07
C SER A 414 28.29 -7.69 -4.45
N GLY A 415 28.17 -6.81 -5.45
CA GLY A 415 28.59 -7.07 -6.84
C GLY A 415 27.63 -7.92 -7.67
N LYS A 416 26.52 -8.42 -7.10
CA LYS A 416 25.48 -9.15 -7.85
C LYS A 416 24.46 -8.16 -8.44
N LYS A 417 24.31 -8.20 -9.76
CA LYS A 417 23.29 -7.46 -10.51
C LYS A 417 21.89 -7.82 -10.00
N LYS A 418 21.08 -6.82 -9.67
CA LYS A 418 19.68 -7.00 -9.23
C LYS A 418 18.72 -6.15 -10.06
N ALA A 419 17.49 -6.63 -10.22
CA ALA A 419 16.35 -5.99 -10.89
C ALA A 419 16.71 -5.17 -12.12
N VAL A 420 16.96 -3.86 -11.97
CA VAL A 420 17.36 -2.94 -13.05
C VAL A 420 18.53 -3.51 -13.87
N LYS A 421 19.60 -3.96 -13.22
CA LYS A 421 20.78 -4.51 -13.90
C LYS A 421 20.49 -5.86 -14.56
N GLN A 422 19.59 -6.69 -14.00
CA GLN A 422 19.18 -7.97 -14.60
C GLN A 422 18.40 -7.75 -15.91
N LEU A 423 17.47 -6.79 -15.92
CA LEU A 423 16.70 -6.41 -17.10
C LEU A 423 17.63 -5.96 -18.25
N LEU A 424 18.58 -5.07 -17.98
CA LEU A 424 19.53 -4.59 -18.99
C LEU A 424 20.49 -5.69 -19.45
N ASN A 425 20.95 -6.54 -18.53
CA ASN A 425 21.81 -7.68 -18.88
C ASN A 425 21.10 -8.65 -19.83
N PHE A 426 19.81 -8.93 -19.59
CA PHE A 426 18.99 -9.71 -20.52
C PHE A 426 18.86 -9.02 -21.88
N ILE A 427 18.59 -7.72 -21.93
CA ILE A 427 18.47 -7.00 -23.20
C ILE A 427 19.76 -7.08 -24.03
N ASN A 428 20.92 -6.87 -23.39
CA ASN A 428 22.23 -6.96 -24.06
C ASN A 428 22.49 -8.38 -24.60
N LEU A 429 22.28 -9.41 -23.78
CA LEU A 429 22.46 -10.80 -24.20
C LEU A 429 21.46 -11.23 -25.30
N SER A 430 20.27 -10.62 -25.33
CA SER A 430 19.28 -10.82 -26.39
C SER A 430 19.74 -10.24 -27.72
N GLU A 431 20.41 -9.08 -27.70
CA GLU A 431 21.02 -8.50 -28.89
C GLU A 431 22.17 -9.37 -29.43
N ASP A 432 22.93 -9.99 -28.53
CA ASP A 432 23.99 -10.96 -28.85
C ASP A 432 23.43 -12.36 -29.22
N LYS A 433 22.11 -12.49 -29.41
CA LYS A 433 21.41 -13.72 -29.85
C LYS A 433 21.55 -14.91 -28.91
N GLN A 434 21.88 -14.69 -27.64
CA GLN A 434 22.09 -15.76 -26.65
C GLN A 434 20.82 -16.54 -26.29
N TYR A 435 19.64 -15.98 -26.57
CA TYR A 435 18.32 -16.53 -26.22
C TYR A 435 17.56 -17.19 -27.39
N THR A 436 18.21 -17.37 -28.54
CA THR A 436 17.64 -18.02 -29.73
C THR A 436 17.15 -19.45 -29.49
N PHE A 437 17.60 -20.10 -28.41
CA PHE A 437 17.20 -21.45 -28.02
C PHE A 437 15.75 -21.57 -27.53
N PHE A 438 15.15 -20.49 -27.01
CA PHE A 438 13.73 -20.49 -26.62
C PHE A 438 12.89 -19.50 -27.43
N ASP A 439 13.51 -18.50 -28.07
CA ASP A 439 12.83 -17.57 -28.97
C ASP A 439 13.74 -17.21 -30.18
N ASN A 440 13.57 -17.94 -31.28
CA ASN A 440 14.39 -17.78 -32.48
C ASN A 440 13.88 -16.62 -33.37
N LEU A 441 14.49 -15.44 -33.23
CA LEU A 441 14.10 -14.22 -33.91
C LEU A 441 14.91 -13.98 -35.18
N LYS A 442 14.24 -13.76 -36.32
CA LYS A 442 14.90 -13.49 -37.61
C LYS A 442 15.51 -12.08 -37.74
N LYS A 443 14.95 -11.07 -37.05
CA LYS A 443 15.36 -9.65 -37.16
C LYS A 443 15.45 -8.96 -35.79
N HIS A 444 16.62 -9.03 -35.15
CA HIS A 444 16.87 -8.44 -33.83
C HIS A 444 16.86 -6.90 -33.84
N SER A 445 17.27 -6.27 -34.94
CA SER A 445 17.33 -4.80 -35.08
C SER A 445 15.96 -4.09 -35.00
N ASN A 446 14.85 -4.82 -35.20
CA ASN A 446 13.50 -4.26 -35.12
C ASN A 446 12.84 -4.42 -33.75
N LEU A 447 13.53 -5.04 -32.80
CA LEU A 447 12.96 -5.34 -31.48
C LEU A 447 12.86 -4.06 -30.65
N LYS A 448 11.73 -3.88 -29.96
CA LYS A 448 11.52 -2.84 -28.95
C LYS A 448 11.34 -3.51 -27.59
N TYR A 449 12.17 -3.14 -26.63
CA TYR A 449 12.19 -3.74 -25.30
C TYR A 449 11.43 -2.86 -24.30
N TYR A 450 10.53 -3.47 -23.53
CA TYR A 450 9.75 -2.86 -22.46
C TYR A 450 10.16 -3.51 -21.13
N PRO A 451 11.16 -2.95 -20.44
CA PRO A 451 11.57 -3.43 -19.13
C PRO A 451 10.51 -3.06 -18.08
N VAL A 452 10.02 -4.07 -17.36
CA VAL A 452 8.98 -3.92 -16.33
C VAL A 452 9.47 -4.53 -15.02
N LEU A 453 9.44 -3.72 -13.96
CA LEU A 453 9.67 -4.18 -12.60
C LEU A 453 8.30 -4.41 -11.94
N VAL A 454 7.99 -5.66 -11.64
CA VAL A 454 6.75 -6.05 -10.95
C VAL A 454 7.03 -6.08 -9.45
N VAL A 455 6.23 -5.34 -8.69
CA VAL A 455 6.37 -5.24 -7.23
C VAL A 455 5.13 -5.74 -6.51
N THR A 456 5.31 -6.23 -5.29
CA THR A 456 4.23 -6.69 -4.39
C THR A 456 4.02 -5.79 -3.17
N ASP A 457 4.95 -4.86 -2.93
CA ASP A 457 4.83 -3.85 -1.88
C ASP A 457 4.29 -2.54 -2.48
N ASN A 458 3.12 -2.11 -1.99
CA ASN A 458 2.47 -0.86 -2.40
C ASN A 458 3.37 0.36 -2.16
N THR A 459 4.29 0.29 -1.20
CA THR A 459 5.27 1.34 -0.91
C THR A 459 6.05 1.75 -2.15
N LEU A 460 6.43 0.78 -3.00
CA LEU A 460 7.22 1.00 -4.22
C LEU A 460 6.40 1.59 -5.37
N THR A 461 5.09 1.73 -5.18
CA THR A 461 4.18 2.44 -6.10
C THR A 461 3.72 3.79 -5.54
N SER A 462 4.34 4.25 -4.44
CA SER A 462 4.22 5.64 -3.99
C SER A 462 4.93 6.61 -4.95
N ILE A 463 4.64 7.89 -4.79
CA ILE A 463 5.17 8.97 -5.62
C ILE A 463 6.71 8.97 -5.57
N GLY A 464 7.35 9.24 -6.70
CA GLY A 464 8.82 9.39 -6.78
C GLY A 464 9.59 8.11 -7.09
N PHE A 465 9.08 6.92 -6.73
CA PHE A 465 9.80 5.65 -6.96
C PHE A 465 10.11 5.39 -8.44
N ASN A 466 9.12 5.54 -9.33
CA ASN A 466 9.37 5.38 -10.77
C ASN A 466 10.46 6.32 -11.29
N LYS A 467 10.55 7.56 -10.79
CA LYS A 467 11.59 8.52 -11.19
C LYS A 467 12.95 8.17 -10.61
N LEU A 468 13.02 7.74 -9.34
CA LEU A 468 14.25 7.27 -8.71
C LEU A 468 14.82 6.06 -9.48
N PHE A 469 14.00 5.06 -9.75
CA PHE A 469 14.42 3.89 -10.51
C PHE A 469 14.75 4.22 -11.97
N HIS A 470 14.08 5.22 -12.56
CA HIS A 470 14.46 5.72 -13.86
C HIS A 470 15.83 6.40 -13.85
N GLU A 471 16.18 7.17 -12.82
CA GLU A 471 17.53 7.74 -12.63
C GLU A 471 18.59 6.62 -12.63
N TYR A 472 18.38 5.57 -11.85
CA TYR A 472 19.27 4.40 -11.82
C TYR A 472 19.35 3.68 -13.17
N PHE A 473 18.21 3.51 -13.84
CA PHE A 473 18.13 2.87 -15.15
C PHE A 473 18.87 3.66 -16.23
N GLN A 474 18.75 5.00 -16.24
CA GLN A 474 19.43 5.87 -17.20
C GLN A 474 20.94 5.85 -17.02
N ASN A 475 21.43 5.83 -15.78
CA ASN A 475 22.85 5.71 -15.50
C ASN A 475 23.44 4.43 -16.12
N GLU A 476 22.73 3.31 -16.01
CA GLU A 476 23.17 2.04 -16.60
C GLU A 476 23.04 2.02 -18.14
N LEU A 477 22.04 2.70 -18.71
CA LEU A 477 21.90 2.84 -20.16
C LEU A 477 23.09 3.55 -20.81
N SER A 478 23.81 4.39 -20.08
CA SER A 478 25.02 5.06 -20.60
C SER A 478 26.13 4.09 -21.02
N HIS A 479 26.08 2.84 -20.55
CA HIS A 479 27.02 1.76 -20.88
C HIS A 479 26.51 0.82 -21.99
N VAL A 480 25.33 1.10 -22.56
CA VAL A 480 24.70 0.30 -23.62
C VAL A 480 24.95 0.94 -24.99
N LYS A 481 25.09 0.12 -26.04
CA LYS A 481 25.27 0.62 -27.42
C LYS A 481 24.11 1.54 -27.83
N SER A 482 24.42 2.68 -28.45
CA SER A 482 23.46 3.77 -28.73
C SER A 482 22.28 3.35 -29.62
N ASP A 483 22.52 2.48 -30.59
CA ASP A 483 21.49 1.91 -31.47
C ASP A 483 20.48 1.05 -30.68
N LEU A 484 20.95 0.27 -29.71
CA LEU A 484 20.12 -0.51 -28.80
C LEU A 484 19.35 0.38 -27.81
N VAL A 485 19.98 1.43 -27.27
CA VAL A 485 19.31 2.38 -26.34
C VAL A 485 18.01 2.94 -26.93
N SER A 486 18.00 3.31 -28.22
CA SER A 486 16.81 3.85 -28.90
C SER A 486 15.60 2.89 -28.91
N ARG A 487 15.87 1.58 -28.77
CA ARG A 487 14.90 0.49 -28.79
C ARG A 487 14.45 0.06 -27.40
N ILE A 488 15.15 0.50 -26.35
CA ILE A 488 14.78 0.25 -24.95
C ILE A 488 13.81 1.34 -24.50
N LYS A 489 12.63 0.95 -24.03
CA LYS A 489 11.65 1.87 -23.44
C LYS A 489 11.96 2.12 -21.97
N PRO A 490 11.53 3.28 -21.43
CA PRO A 490 11.75 3.58 -20.02
C PRO A 490 11.25 2.47 -19.09
N LEU A 491 12.03 2.19 -18.04
CA LEU A 491 11.64 1.26 -16.97
C LEU A 491 10.29 1.67 -16.37
N THR A 492 9.40 0.69 -16.23
CA THR A 492 8.08 0.90 -15.63
C THR A 492 7.90 -0.02 -14.44
N ILE A 493 7.62 0.55 -13.27
CA ILE A 493 7.22 -0.19 -12.07
C ILE A 493 5.72 -0.39 -12.10
N ILE A 494 5.26 -1.62 -11.91
CA ILE A 494 3.83 -1.98 -11.92
C ILE A 494 3.55 -2.88 -10.71
N HIS A 495 2.50 -2.57 -9.94
CA HIS A 495 2.11 -3.41 -8.83
C HIS A 495 1.41 -4.69 -9.34
N ILE A 496 1.63 -5.83 -8.69
CA ILE A 496 1.02 -7.10 -9.09
C ILE A 496 -0.52 -7.04 -9.12
N ASN A 497 -1.12 -6.24 -8.22
CA ASN A 497 -2.57 -6.03 -8.17
C ASN A 497 -3.12 -5.38 -9.45
N ASP A 498 -2.33 -4.56 -10.14
CA ASP A 498 -2.76 -3.92 -11.40
C ASP A 498 -3.05 -4.98 -12.46
N PHE A 499 -2.21 -6.03 -12.54
CA PHE A 499 -2.42 -7.15 -13.45
C PHE A 499 -3.64 -7.99 -13.07
N LEU A 500 -3.86 -8.24 -11.79
CA LEU A 500 -5.02 -9.01 -11.30
C LEU A 500 -6.33 -8.27 -11.56
N TYR A 501 -6.37 -6.96 -11.30
CA TYR A 501 -7.60 -6.18 -11.35
C TYR A 501 -7.94 -5.67 -12.75
N TYR A 502 -6.96 -5.14 -13.49
CA TYR A 502 -7.16 -4.55 -14.82
C TYR A 502 -6.84 -5.49 -15.98
N ASN A 503 -6.80 -6.80 -15.75
CA ASN A 503 -6.30 -7.80 -16.68
C ASN A 503 -6.59 -7.53 -18.17
N GLU A 504 -7.85 -7.36 -18.58
CA GLU A 504 -8.21 -7.10 -19.97
C GLU A 504 -7.71 -5.76 -20.50
N SER A 505 -7.71 -4.75 -19.64
CA SER A 505 -7.33 -3.39 -20.00
C SER A 505 -5.84 -3.28 -20.25
N LEU A 506 -5.05 -4.11 -19.57
CA LEU A 506 -3.60 -4.14 -19.69
C LEU A 506 -3.12 -4.97 -20.88
N LYS A 507 -4.00 -5.59 -21.69
CA LYS A 507 -3.60 -6.40 -22.86
C LYS A 507 -2.72 -5.64 -23.85
N LYS A 508 -2.96 -4.33 -24.02
CA LYS A 508 -2.11 -3.42 -24.82
C LYS A 508 -1.13 -2.64 -23.94
N LEU A 509 -0.37 -3.36 -23.11
CA LEU A 509 0.53 -2.77 -22.12
C LEU A 509 1.57 -1.82 -22.73
N ASP A 510 2.04 -2.09 -23.94
CA ASP A 510 3.00 -1.23 -24.64
C ASP A 510 2.45 0.19 -24.88
N VAL A 511 1.17 0.29 -25.25
CA VAL A 511 0.49 1.56 -25.46
C VAL A 511 0.34 2.30 -24.13
N LEU A 512 -0.07 1.58 -23.08
CA LEU A 512 -0.25 2.17 -21.75
C LEU A 512 1.05 2.67 -21.14
N ILE A 513 2.14 1.91 -21.29
CA ILE A 513 3.48 2.33 -20.85
C ILE A 513 3.89 3.61 -21.59
N GLN A 514 3.71 3.67 -22.91
CA GLN A 514 4.05 4.87 -23.69
C GLN A 514 3.20 6.08 -23.29
N GLU A 515 1.89 5.89 -23.10
CA GLU A 515 0.99 6.95 -22.64
C GLU A 515 1.38 7.45 -21.25
N TYR A 516 1.71 6.56 -20.32
CA TYR A 516 2.16 6.90 -18.96
C TYR A 516 3.44 7.75 -18.98
N HIS A 517 4.47 7.30 -19.71
CA HIS A 517 5.72 8.06 -19.79
C HIS A 517 5.52 9.40 -20.50
N LYS A 518 4.67 9.46 -21.54
CA LYS A 518 4.30 10.73 -22.18
C LYS A 518 3.56 11.66 -21.22
N TYR A 519 2.64 11.12 -20.42
CA TYR A 519 1.88 11.87 -19.43
C TYR A 519 2.80 12.50 -18.38
N THR A 520 3.68 11.70 -17.77
CA THR A 520 4.60 12.18 -16.73
C THR A 520 5.68 13.13 -17.24
N LEU A 521 6.07 13.04 -18.51
CA LEU A 521 7.00 14.00 -19.15
C LEU A 521 6.38 15.39 -19.35
N ASN A 522 5.07 15.47 -19.55
CA ASN A 522 4.35 16.72 -19.78
C ASN A 522 3.83 17.38 -18.48
N LYS A 523 4.18 16.81 -17.32
CA LYS A 523 3.78 17.29 -16.01
C LYS A 523 4.97 17.90 -15.27
N ASN A 524 4.65 18.81 -14.35
CA ASN A 524 5.63 19.48 -13.51
C ASN A 524 5.52 18.99 -12.06
N ALA A 525 6.60 19.19 -11.28
CA ALA A 525 6.64 18.91 -9.86
C ALA A 525 6.14 17.48 -9.52
N ILE A 526 5.32 17.38 -8.47
CA ILE A 526 4.80 16.12 -7.94
C ILE A 526 4.00 15.31 -8.97
N ASP A 527 3.28 15.95 -9.89
CA ASP A 527 2.47 15.27 -10.90
C ASP A 527 3.33 14.55 -11.95
N SER A 528 4.59 14.97 -12.10
CA SER A 528 5.57 14.26 -12.94
C SER A 528 6.05 12.95 -12.31
N MET A 529 5.78 12.74 -11.02
CA MET A 529 6.32 11.65 -10.19
C MET A 529 5.26 10.62 -9.80
N LEU A 530 4.04 10.74 -10.33
CA LEU A 530 2.97 9.77 -10.13
C LEU A 530 3.42 8.38 -10.62
N SER A 531 3.02 7.35 -9.90
CA SER A 531 3.29 5.97 -10.29
C SER A 531 2.39 5.52 -11.45
N PHE A 532 2.76 4.41 -12.09
CA PHE A 532 1.93 3.80 -13.13
C PHE A 532 0.54 3.40 -12.58
N SER A 533 0.50 2.87 -11.35
CA SER A 533 -0.74 2.46 -10.68
C SER A 533 -1.69 3.65 -10.48
N THR A 534 -1.17 4.79 -9.99
CA THR A 534 -1.95 6.03 -9.87
C THR A 534 -2.42 6.55 -11.24
N PHE A 535 -1.56 6.49 -12.26
CA PHE A 535 -1.91 6.89 -13.62
C PHE A 535 -3.10 6.06 -14.16
N ILE A 536 -3.06 4.74 -14.02
CA ILE A 536 -4.14 3.89 -14.53
C ILE A 536 -5.43 4.05 -13.70
N ASP A 537 -5.34 4.18 -12.38
CA ASP A 537 -6.49 4.28 -11.48
C ASP A 537 -7.28 5.58 -11.70
N PHE A 538 -6.58 6.72 -11.83
CA PHE A 538 -7.23 8.04 -11.86
C PHE A 538 -7.38 8.64 -13.25
N PHE A 539 -6.46 8.34 -14.18
CA PHE A 539 -6.44 9.00 -15.49
C PHE A 539 -6.87 8.09 -16.64
N LYS A 540 -6.51 6.80 -16.60
CA LYS A 540 -6.84 5.87 -17.70
C LYS A 540 -8.16 5.14 -17.49
N PHE A 541 -8.42 4.62 -16.29
CA PHE A 541 -9.57 3.78 -15.97
C PHE A 541 -10.34 4.24 -14.73
N PRO A 542 -10.68 5.54 -14.59
CA PRO A 542 -11.36 6.05 -13.39
C PRO A 542 -12.68 5.31 -13.15
N GLY A 543 -12.77 4.64 -11.99
CA GLY A 543 -13.95 3.89 -11.56
C GLY A 543 -14.33 2.68 -12.44
N LYS A 544 -13.48 2.26 -13.38
CA LYS A 544 -13.80 1.19 -14.34
C LYS A 544 -13.13 -0.13 -13.93
N ARG A 545 -13.91 -1.04 -13.37
CA ARG A 545 -13.51 -2.46 -13.29
C ARG A 545 -13.56 -3.09 -14.69
N LYS A 546 -12.51 -3.83 -15.05
CA LYS A 546 -12.43 -4.53 -16.34
C LYS A 546 -11.85 -5.95 -16.19
N THR A 547 -12.13 -6.60 -15.07
CA THR A 547 -11.83 -8.01 -14.86
C THR A 547 -12.91 -8.86 -15.52
N ARG A 548 -12.57 -9.76 -16.46
CA ARG A 548 -13.49 -10.81 -16.94
C ARG A 548 -13.21 -12.16 -16.31
N ARG A 549 -14.25 -12.93 -16.02
CA ARG A 549 -14.16 -14.28 -15.45
C ARG A 549 -13.31 -15.20 -16.33
N GLU A 550 -13.49 -15.15 -17.65
CA GLU A 550 -12.70 -15.94 -18.61
C GLU A 550 -11.20 -15.68 -18.49
N SER A 551 -10.79 -14.43 -18.25
CA SER A 551 -9.39 -14.03 -18.09
C SER A 551 -8.74 -14.58 -16.82
N ILE A 552 -9.55 -14.94 -15.81
CA ILE A 552 -9.07 -15.48 -14.53
C ILE A 552 -9.53 -16.92 -14.31
N ASP A 553 -10.11 -17.58 -15.31
CA ASP A 553 -10.68 -18.93 -15.15
C ASP A 553 -9.60 -19.92 -14.70
N HIS A 554 -8.37 -19.81 -15.21
CA HIS A 554 -7.23 -20.62 -14.75
C HIS A 554 -6.84 -20.35 -13.30
N ILE A 555 -7.13 -19.17 -12.76
CA ILE A 555 -6.94 -18.85 -11.34
C ILE A 555 -8.06 -19.46 -10.52
N LEU A 556 -9.31 -19.43 -11.01
CA LEU A 556 -10.49 -19.88 -10.27
C LEU A 556 -10.64 -21.40 -10.28
N LYS A 557 -10.34 -22.07 -11.40
CA LYS A 557 -10.51 -23.50 -11.60
C LYS A 557 -9.91 -24.34 -10.48
N ASP A 558 -10.68 -25.29 -9.94
CA ASP A 558 -10.30 -26.16 -8.83
C ASP A 558 -10.06 -25.41 -7.48
N SER A 559 -10.63 -24.21 -7.31
CA SER A 559 -10.68 -23.54 -6.00
C SER A 559 -11.76 -24.18 -5.13
N LEU A 560 -11.55 -24.20 -3.80
CA LEU A 560 -12.60 -24.56 -2.86
C LEU A 560 -13.68 -23.48 -2.74
N LEU A 561 -13.39 -22.27 -3.18
CA LEU A 561 -14.34 -21.17 -3.12
C LEU A 561 -15.36 -21.31 -4.27
N PRO A 562 -16.68 -21.28 -3.99
CA PRO A 562 -17.71 -21.13 -5.01
C PRO A 562 -17.67 -19.68 -5.51
N LEU A 563 -16.80 -19.42 -6.50
CA LEU A 563 -16.56 -18.11 -7.11
C LEU A 563 -17.36 -17.87 -8.40
#